data_AF-A0A3B8XAW2-F1
#
_entry.id   AF-A0A3B8XAW2-F1
#
_cell.length_a   1.000
_cell.length_b   1.000
_cell.length_c   1.000
_cell.angle_alpha   90.00
_cell.angle_beta   90.00
_cell.angle_gamma   90.00
#
_symmetry.space_group_name_H-M   'P 1'
#
loop_
_entity.id
_entity.type
_entity.pdbx_description
1 polymer ?
#
loop_
_entity_poly.entity_id
_entity_poly.type
_entity_poly.pdbx_seq_one_letter_code
_entity_poly.pdbx_strand_id
1 'polypeptide(L)'
;PLGAAMITFQATANSLLQLNSDPAFRGRVMALYVMVFLGSTPIGGPIVGWVAEQFGARTGLGLGGIATVMASAVLLWGLGRWHVGQLNRSHRPIARTGLQPE
;
A
#
# COMPACT_ATOMS: atom_id res chain seq x y z
N PRO A 1 -20.83 6.16 2.36
CA PRO A 1 -20.00 5.23 1.53
C PRO A 1 -18.49 5.53 1.62
N LEU A 2 -18.07 6.78 1.40
CA LEU A 2 -16.65 7.18 1.43
C LEU A 2 -15.95 6.89 2.77
N GLY A 3 -16.58 7.27 3.90
CA GLY A 3 -16.02 6.99 5.22
C GLY A 3 -15.88 5.50 5.54
N ALA A 4 -16.86 4.68 5.13
CA ALA A 4 -16.77 3.23 5.30
C ALA A 4 -15.61 2.64 4.48
N ALA A 5 -15.45 3.06 3.23
CA ALA A 5 -14.32 2.63 2.39
C ALA A 5 -12.96 3.01 3.00
N MET A 6 -12.84 4.24 3.52
CA MET A 6 -11.64 4.73 4.19
C MET A 6 -11.29 3.91 5.43
N ILE A 7 -12.26 3.63 6.30
CA ILE A 7 -12.05 2.87 7.53
C ILE A 7 -11.65 1.43 7.21
N THR A 8 -12.33 0.79 6.25
CA THR A 8 -11.98 -0.56 5.79
C THR A 8 -10.56 -0.60 5.24
N PHE A 9 -10.19 0.36 4.38
CA PHE A 9 -8.84 0.46 3.85
C PHE A 9 -7.79 0.59 4.95
N GLN A 10 -8.01 1.50 5.91
CA GLN A 10 -7.11 1.69 7.04
C GLN A 10 -6.98 0.42 7.90
N ALA A 11 -8.08 -0.25 8.22
CA ALA A 11 -8.06 -1.48 9.00
C ALA A 11 -7.26 -2.57 8.28
N THR A 12 -7.54 -2.80 6.98
CA THR A 12 -6.83 -3.79 6.16
C THR A 12 -5.34 -3.47 6.02
N ALA A 13 -4.97 -2.22 5.77
CA ALA A 13 -3.57 -1.81 5.64
C ALA A 13 -2.78 -2.07 6.94
N ASN A 14 -3.34 -1.68 8.08
CA ASN A 14 -2.73 -1.93 9.39
C ASN A 14 -2.53 -3.43 9.65
N SER A 15 -3.54 -4.26 9.38
CA SER A 15 -3.44 -5.71 9.54
C SER A 15 -2.42 -6.35 8.59
N LEU A 16 -2.41 -5.95 7.32
CA LEU A 16 -1.45 -6.47 6.34
C LEU A 16 -0.01 -6.14 6.73
N LEU A 17 0.26 -4.91 7.15
CA LEU A 17 1.60 -4.52 7.60
C LEU A 17 2.03 -5.32 8.82
N GLN A 18 1.14 -5.56 9.78
CA GLN A 18 1.45 -6.34 10.97
C GLN A 18 1.70 -7.83 10.67
N LEU A 19 0.93 -8.43 9.75
CA LEU A 19 1.05 -9.83 9.36
C LEU A 19 2.28 -10.12 8.49
N ASN A 20 2.68 -9.17 7.63
CA ASN A 20 3.82 -9.33 6.72
C ASN A 20 5.15 -8.87 7.32
N SER A 21 5.12 -8.18 8.47
CA SER A 21 6.34 -7.74 9.15
C SER A 21 6.81 -8.76 10.17
N ASP A 22 8.13 -9.01 10.18
CA ASP A 22 8.78 -9.77 11.25
C ASP A 22 8.51 -9.10 12.62
N PRO A 23 8.15 -9.88 13.67
CA PRO A 23 7.91 -9.37 15.02
C PRO A 23 8.95 -8.36 15.51
N ALA A 24 10.24 -8.54 15.20
CA ALA A 24 11.31 -7.66 15.67
C ALA A 24 11.29 -6.26 15.00
N PHE A 25 10.66 -6.12 13.83
CA PHE A 25 10.67 -4.89 13.04
C PHE A 25 9.30 -4.18 12.94
N ARG A 26 8.23 -4.74 13.52
CA ARG A 26 6.87 -4.16 13.46
C ARG A 26 6.83 -2.68 13.81
N GLY A 27 7.51 -2.26 14.88
CA GLY A 27 7.55 -0.86 15.31
C GLY A 27 8.19 0.07 14.27
N ARG A 28 9.25 -0.38 13.59
CA ARG A 28 9.91 0.39 12.53
C ARG A 28 9.05 0.48 11.28
N VAL A 29 8.41 -0.63 10.88
CA VAL A 29 7.50 -0.64 9.71
C VAL A 29 6.30 0.26 9.95
N MET A 30 5.69 0.20 11.13
CA MET A 30 4.57 1.07 11.47
C MET A 30 4.98 2.55 11.58
N ALA A 31 6.20 2.85 12.05
CA ALA A 31 6.71 4.22 12.05
C ALA A 31 6.84 4.78 10.63
N LEU A 32 7.35 3.98 9.68
CA LEU A 32 7.39 4.36 8.26
C LEU A 32 5.97 4.53 7.69
N TYR A 33 5.05 3.63 8.02
CA TYR A 33 3.66 3.73 7.59
C TYR A 33 3.02 5.04 8.03
N VAL A 34 3.13 5.40 9.32
CA VAL A 34 2.59 6.65 9.85
C VAL A 34 3.30 7.86 9.24
N MET A 35 4.63 7.82 9.11
CA MET A 35 5.39 8.91 8.48
C MET A 35 4.91 9.19 7.05
N VAL A 36 4.72 8.14 6.23
CA VAL A 36 4.22 8.28 4.86
C VAL A 36 2.77 8.77 4.87
N PHE A 37 1.91 8.19 5.71
CA PHE A 37 0.50 8.52 5.75
C PHE A 37 0.27 9.98 6.18
N LEU A 38 0.83 10.37 7.34
CA LEU A 38 0.72 11.74 7.84
C LEU A 38 1.50 12.73 6.99
N GLY A 39 2.70 12.35 6.51
CA GLY A 39 3.56 13.18 5.67
C GLY A 39 2.96 13.51 4.29
N SER A 40 2.04 12.69 3.80
CA SER A 40 1.33 12.96 2.54
C SER A 40 0.30 14.09 2.66
N THR A 41 -0.26 14.31 3.85
CA THR A 41 -1.32 15.30 4.09
C THR A 41 -0.90 16.76 3.84
N PRO A 42 0.24 17.26 4.38
CA PRO A 42 0.69 18.62 4.12
C PRO A 42 1.08 18.87 2.65
N ILE A 43 1.25 17.82 1.85
CA ILE A 43 1.51 17.92 0.41
C ILE A 43 0.18 17.90 -0.36
N GLY A 44 -0.68 16.92 -0.07
CA GLY A 44 -1.96 16.75 -0.75
C GLY A 44 -2.95 17.88 -0.44
N GLY A 45 -2.97 18.38 0.80
CA GLY A 45 -3.89 19.44 1.24
C GLY A 45 -3.78 20.72 0.40
N PRO A 46 -2.60 21.33 0.27
CA PRO A 46 -2.41 22.52 -0.58
C PRO A 46 -2.71 22.27 -2.06
N ILE A 47 -2.34 21.11 -2.60
CA ILE A 47 -2.60 20.76 -4.01
C ILE A 47 -4.10 20.68 -4.27
N VAL A 48 -4.83 19.92 -3.44
CA VAL A 48 -6.28 19.77 -3.56
C VAL A 48 -6.99 21.09 -3.28
N GLY A 49 -6.52 21.86 -2.30
CA GLY A 49 -7.05 23.18 -1.95
C GLY A 49 -6.93 24.17 -3.11
N TRP A 50 -5.75 24.27 -3.74
CA TRP A 50 -5.52 25.12 -4.90
C TRP A 50 -6.41 24.72 -6.10
N VAL A 51 -6.56 23.42 -6.37
CA VAL A 51 -7.45 22.94 -7.44
C VAL A 51 -8.91 23.26 -7.12
N ALA A 52 -9.33 23.10 -5.86
CA ALA A 52 -10.69 23.41 -5.43
C ALA A 52 -10.99 24.91 -5.49
N GLU A 53 -10.00 25.77 -5.28
CA GLU A 53 -10.14 27.23 -5.35
C GLU A 53 -10.31 27.72 -6.80
N GLN A 54 -9.58 27.12 -7.76
CA GLN A 54 -9.65 27.50 -9.17
C GLN A 54 -10.87 26.91 -9.92
N PHE A 55 -11.23 25.65 -9.60
CA PHE A 55 -12.21 24.88 -10.37
C PHE A 55 -13.41 24.40 -9.54
N GLY A 56 -13.54 24.89 -8.30
CA GLY A 56 -14.62 24.56 -7.38
C GLY A 56 -14.46 23.21 -6.66
N ALA A 57 -15.21 23.01 -5.57
CA ALA A 57 -15.06 21.83 -4.70
C ALA A 57 -15.30 20.47 -5.40
N ARG A 58 -16.14 20.42 -6.46
CA ARG A 58 -16.43 19.17 -7.20
C ARG A 58 -15.22 18.63 -7.95
N THR A 59 -14.38 19.50 -8.50
CA THR A 59 -13.18 19.07 -9.24
C THR A 59 -12.08 18.63 -8.29
N GLY A 60 -11.98 19.23 -7.09
CA GLY A 60 -11.12 18.74 -6.01
C GLY A 60 -11.45 17.30 -5.58
N LEU A 61 -12.74 16.97 -5.47
CA LEU A 61 -13.19 15.58 -5.23
C LEU A 61 -12.87 14.66 -6.42
N GLY A 62 -13.04 15.16 -7.66
CA GLY A 62 -12.67 14.44 -8.87
C GLY A 62 -11.17 14.08 -8.92
N LEU A 63 -10.30 15.00 -8.49
CA LEU A 63 -8.86 14.79 -8.41
C LEU A 63 -8.50 13.63 -7.46
N GLY A 64 -9.14 13.58 -6.29
CA GLY A 64 -8.97 12.47 -5.34
C GLY A 64 -9.44 11.13 -5.92
N GLY A 65 -10.53 11.14 -6.68
CA GLY A 65 -11.01 9.97 -7.42
C GLY A 65 -9.99 9.46 -8.44
N ILE A 66 -9.43 10.36 -9.25
CA ILE A 66 -8.39 10.02 -10.24
C ILE A 66 -7.15 9.45 -9.54
N ALA A 67 -6.70 10.08 -8.45
CA ALA A 67 -5.57 9.59 -7.67
C ALA A 67 -5.81 8.17 -7.12
N THR A 68 -7.04 7.86 -6.68
CA THR A 68 -7.42 6.54 -6.18
C THR A 68 -7.40 5.48 -7.29
N VAL A 69 -7.90 5.83 -8.48
CA VAL A 69 -7.85 4.94 -9.65
C VAL A 69 -6.40 4.65 -10.06
N MET A 70 -5.56 5.68 -10.12
CA MET A 70 -4.14 5.55 -10.44
C MET A 70 -3.41 4.65 -9.43
N ALA A 71 -3.64 4.87 -8.13
CA ALA A 71 -3.04 4.04 -7.08
C ALA A 71 -3.47 2.58 -7.19
N SER A 72 -4.76 2.34 -7.46
CA SER A 72 -5.31 0.99 -7.64
C SER A 72 -4.71 0.31 -8.87
N ALA A 73 -4.56 1.03 -9.99
CA ALA A 73 -3.94 0.52 -11.20
C ALA A 73 -2.47 0.14 -10.99
N VAL A 74 -1.70 0.99 -10.30
CA VAL A 74 -0.29 0.70 -9.95
C VAL A 74 -0.20 -0.53 -9.05
N LEU A 75 -1.09 -0.66 -8.06
CA LEU A 75 -1.11 -1.82 -7.17
C LEU A 75 -1.44 -3.11 -7.93
N LEU A 76 -2.47 -3.10 -8.78
CA LEU A 76 -2.86 -4.27 -9.58
C LEU A 76 -1.75 -4.67 -10.58
N TRP A 77 -1.13 -3.68 -11.21
CA TRP A 77 0.01 -3.92 -12.10
C TRP A 77 1.21 -4.49 -11.35
N GLY A 78 1.50 -3.97 -10.16
CA GLY A 78 2.52 -4.52 -9.28
C GLY A 78 2.20 -5.96 -8.91
N LEU A 79 1.01 -6.24 -8.38
CA LEU A 79 0.56 -7.58 -7.99
C LEU A 79 0.60 -8.58 -9.16
N GLY A 80 0.23 -8.16 -10.37
CA GLY A 80 0.37 -8.97 -11.57
C GLY A 80 1.82 -9.38 -11.84
N ARG A 81 2.77 -8.48 -11.60
CA ARG A 81 4.21 -8.76 -11.73
C ARG A 81 4.75 -9.64 -10.60
N TRP A 82 4.27 -9.45 -9.38
CA TRP A 82 4.64 -10.30 -8.23
C TRP A 82 4.11 -11.72 -8.39
N HIS A 83 2.88 -11.92 -8.87
CA HIS A 83 2.30 -13.25 -9.12
C HIS A 83 3.07 -14.03 -10.19
N VAL A 84 3.42 -13.38 -11.31
CA VAL A 84 4.24 -14.00 -12.37
C VAL A 84 5.63 -14.36 -11.84
N GLY A 85 6.20 -13.55 -10.95
CA GLY A 85 7.48 -13.85 -10.29
C GLY A 85 7.42 -14.99 -9.26
N GLN A 86 6.25 -15.30 -8.68
CA GLN A 86 6.08 -16.41 -7.74
C GLN A 86 5.88 -17.76 -8.44
N LEU A 87 5.17 -17.80 -9.57
CA LEU A 87 5.08 -19.00 -10.43
C LEU A 87 6.45 -19.45 -10.96
N ASN A 88 7.42 -18.54 -11.09
CA ASN A 88 8.80 -18.87 -11.46
C ASN A 88 9.65 -19.34 -10.26
N ARG A 89 9.22 -19.10 -9.02
CA ARG A 89 9.96 -19.48 -7.80
C ARG A 89 9.60 -20.88 -7.28
N SER A 90 8.50 -21.46 -7.71
CA SER A 90 8.09 -22.83 -7.36
C SER A 90 8.95 -23.93 -7.99
N HIS A 91 9.82 -23.60 -8.96
CA HIS A 91 10.80 -24.51 -9.56
C HIS A 91 12.19 -24.48 -8.90
N ARG A 92 12.33 -23.96 -7.68
CA ARG A 92 13.55 -24.22 -6.89
C ARG A 92 13.38 -25.55 -6.18
N PRO A 93 14.05 -26.64 -6.63
CA PRO A 93 14.04 -27.89 -5.88
C PRO A 93 14.54 -27.58 -4.48
N ILE A 94 13.82 -28.07 -3.48
CA ILE A 94 14.24 -28.07 -2.08
C ILE A 94 15.58 -28.80 -2.07
N ALA A 95 16.68 -28.06 -2.07
CA ALA A 95 17.98 -28.60 -1.76
C ALA A 95 17.85 -29.12 -0.34
N ARG A 96 17.73 -30.45 -0.24
CA ARG A 96 17.91 -31.20 1.00
C ARG A 96 19.34 -30.92 1.44
N THR A 97 19.55 -29.82 2.15
CA THR A 97 20.69 -29.68 3.06
C THR A 97 20.59 -30.89 3.99
N GLY A 98 21.59 -31.76 3.95
CA GLY A 98 21.61 -33.08 4.60
C GLY A 98 21.08 -33.03 6.03
N LEU A 99 20.30 -34.00 6.51
CA LEU A 99 20.79 -35.37 6.75
C LEU A 99 22.31 -35.40 6.97
N GLN A 100 22.76 -34.74 8.02
CA GLN A 100 23.97 -35.12 8.72
C GLN A 100 23.55 -35.77 10.05
N PRO A 101 23.62 -37.11 10.14
CA PRO A 101 23.65 -37.81 11.41
C PRO A 101 25.10 -37.92 11.87
N GLU A 102 25.42 -37.27 12.99
CA GLU A 102 26.52 -37.65 13.89
C GLU A 102 26.28 -37.05 15.28
#